data_AF-A0A0G0WV40-F1
#
_entry.id   AF-A0A0G0WV40-F1
#
_cell.length_a   1.000
_cell.length_b   1.000
_cell.length_c   1.000
_cell.angle_alpha   90.00
_cell.angle_beta   90.00
_cell.angle_gamma   90.00
#
_symmetry.space_group_name_H-M   'P 1'
#
loop_
_entity.id
_entity.type
_entity.pdbx_description
1 polymer ?
#
loop_
_entity_poly.entity_id
_entity_poly.type
_entity_poly.pdbx_seq_one_letter_code
_entity_poly.pdbx_strand_id
1 'polypeptide(L)' 'MNKEYNEISESTKKELANFLGIEPEDIENDFSLTEDLHMKPTDLTDFMEMLSKMNFDTDKIDLTEIETFSDLIDALTQHQ' A
#
# COMPACT_ATOMS: atom_id res chain seq x y z
N MET A 1 -3.49 11.55 15.05
CA MET A 1 -3.58 10.59 13.93
C MET A 1 -5.05 10.37 13.64
N ASN A 2 -5.46 10.56 12.38
CA ASN A 2 -6.86 10.51 11.94
C ASN A 2 -7.37 9.07 11.97
N LYS A 3 -8.64 8.89 12.35
CA LYS A 3 -9.29 7.58 12.38
C LYS A 3 -9.24 6.90 10.99
N GLU A 4 -9.45 7.68 9.94
CA GLU A 4 -9.43 7.24 8.54
C GLU A 4 -8.07 6.68 8.13
N TYR A 5 -6.96 7.36 8.49
CA TYR A 5 -5.61 6.88 8.20
C TYR A 5 -5.36 5.47 8.78
N ASN A 6 -5.79 5.24 10.02
CA ASN A 6 -5.62 3.94 10.66
C ASN A 6 -6.49 2.86 9.99
N GLU A 7 -7.69 3.20 9.52
CA GLU A 7 -8.58 2.27 8.81
C GLU A 7 -8.04 1.90 7.41
N ILE A 8 -7.50 2.88 6.67
CA ILE A 8 -6.84 2.68 5.37
C ILE A 8 -5.55 1.88 5.54
N SER A 9 -4.71 2.26 6.51
CA SER A 9 -3.46 1.55 6.81
C SER A 9 -3.74 0.08 7.14
N GLU A 10 -4.64 -0.20 8.08
CA GLU A 10 -4.98 -1.57 8.49
C GLU A 10 -5.56 -2.40 7.33
N SER A 11 -6.43 -1.82 6.51
CA SER A 11 -7.04 -2.54 5.38
C SER A 11 -6.04 -2.80 4.27
N THR A 12 -5.27 -1.79 3.87
CA THR A 12 -4.21 -1.91 2.85
C THR A 12 -3.13 -2.88 3.31
N LYS A 13 -2.76 -2.87 4.59
CA LYS A 13 -1.76 -3.78 5.16
C LYS A 13 -2.19 -5.23 5.07
N LYS A 14 -3.46 -5.51 5.39
CA LYS A 14 -4.04 -6.85 5.27
C LYS A 14 -4.03 -7.34 3.82
N GLU A 15 -4.41 -6.48 2.89
CA GLU A 15 -4.43 -6.85 1.48
C GLU A 15 -3.04 -7.02 0.90
N LEU A 16 -2.07 -6.20 1.30
CA LEU A 16 -0.68 -6.35 0.91
C LEU A 16 -0.08 -7.65 1.45
N ALA A 17 -0.36 -7.98 2.71
CA ALA A 17 0.05 -9.24 3.33
C ALA A 17 -0.56 -10.45 2.59
N ASN A 18 -1.86 -10.38 2.29
CA ASN A 18 -2.55 -11.40 1.50
C ASN A 18 -1.94 -11.55 0.09
N PHE A 19 -1.59 -10.44 -0.55
CA PHE A 19 -0.97 -10.42 -1.87
C PHE A 19 0.43 -11.06 -1.87
N LEU A 20 1.23 -10.77 -0.83
CA LEU A 20 2.59 -11.31 -0.67
C LEU A 20 2.62 -12.73 -0.07
N GLY A 21 1.51 -13.18 0.51
CA GLY A 21 1.41 -14.47 1.20
C GLY A 21 2.14 -14.50 2.54
N ILE A 22 2.23 -13.35 3.21
CA ILE A 22 2.85 -13.17 4.54
C ILE A 22 1.81 -12.72 5.57
N GLU A 23 2.19 -12.60 6.84
CA GLU A 23 1.28 -12.09 7.87
C GLU A 23 1.32 -10.55 7.92
N PRO A 24 0.20 -9.85 8.18
CA PRO A 24 0.17 -8.39 8.23
C PRO A 24 0.97 -7.79 9.40
N GLU A 25 1.30 -8.60 10.39
CA GLU A 25 2.20 -8.23 11.49
C GLU A 25 3.68 -8.19 11.06
N ASP A 26 4.04 -8.91 9.99
CA ASP A 26 5.40 -8.91 9.42
C ASP A 26 5.69 -7.71 8.51
N ILE A 27 4.70 -6.87 8.24
CA ILE A 27 4.89 -5.65 7.44
C ILE A 27 5.06 -4.47 8.41
N GLU A 28 6.13 -3.69 8.29
CA GLU A 28 6.27 -2.43 9.02
C GLU A 28 6.00 -1.23 8.10
N ASN A 29 5.67 -0.09 8.70
CA ASN A 29 5.35 1.12 7.91
C ASN A 29 6.57 1.63 7.14
N ASP A 30 7.76 1.44 7.70
CA ASP A 30 9.02 1.94 7.16
C ASP A 30 9.63 0.97 6.14
N PHE A 31 8.99 -0.18 5.88
CA PHE A 31 9.49 -1.16 4.92
C PHE A 31 9.40 -0.64 3.49
N SER A 32 10.51 -0.75 2.78
CA SER A 32 10.57 -0.51 1.34
C SER A 32 9.73 -1.55 0.61
N LEU A 33 8.83 -1.08 -0.25
CA LEU A 33 8.00 -1.96 -1.07
C LEU A 33 8.86 -2.84 -1.99
N THR A 34 9.98 -2.31 -2.47
CA THR A 34 10.85 -3.00 -3.44
C THR A 34 12.00 -3.77 -2.78
N GLU A 35 12.59 -3.23 -1.71
CA GLU A 35 13.76 -3.85 -1.06
C GLU A 35 13.35 -4.84 0.04
N ASP A 36 12.49 -4.43 0.99
CA ASP A 36 12.10 -5.25 2.13
C ASP A 36 10.97 -6.22 1.80
N LEU A 37 9.96 -5.74 1.08
CA LEU A 37 8.82 -6.56 0.64
C LEU A 37 9.05 -7.26 -0.71
N HIS A 38 10.20 -7.01 -1.35
CA HIS A 38 10.62 -7.62 -2.60
C HIS A 38 9.59 -7.50 -3.75
N MET A 39 8.74 -6.47 -3.74
CA MET A 39 7.77 -6.24 -4.81
C MET A 39 8.48 -5.79 -6.08
N LYS A 40 8.15 -6.42 -7.20
CA LYS A 40 8.57 -5.96 -8.52
C LYS A 40 7.63 -4.85 -9.00
N PRO A 41 8.03 -4.06 -10.01
CA PRO A 41 7.15 -3.07 -10.61
C PRO A 41 5.81 -3.63 -11.11
N THR A 42 5.80 -4.88 -11.57
CA THR A 42 4.56 -5.59 -11.95
C THR A 42 3.66 -5.83 -10.74
N ASP A 43 4.25 -6.28 -9.63
CA ASP A 43 3.54 -6.57 -8.39
C ASP A 43 2.91 -5.31 -7.80
N LEU A 44 3.63 -4.18 -7.85
CA LEU A 44 3.12 -2.87 -7.47
C LEU A 44 1.91 -2.46 -8.34
N THR A 45 2.01 -2.66 -9.65
CA THR A 45 0.92 -2.32 -10.58
C THR A 45 -0.31 -3.19 -10.32
N ASP A 46 -0.12 -4.50 -10.14
CA ASP A 46 -1.20 -5.44 -9.81
C ASP A 46 -1.86 -5.08 -8.46
N PHE A 47 -1.05 -4.67 -7.47
CA PHE A 47 -1.55 -4.21 -6.19
C PHE A 47 -2.35 -2.90 -6.29
N MET A 48 -1.92 -1.94 -7.11
CA MET A 48 -2.70 -0.72 -7.38
C MET A 48 -4.04 -1.01 -8.05
N GLU A 49 -4.09 -1.99 -8.96
CA GLU A 49 -5.35 -2.42 -9.56
C GLU A 49 -6.29 -3.04 -8.51
N MET A 50 -5.74 -3.78 -7.55
CA MET A 50 -6.51 -4.33 -6.42
C MET A 50 -7.06 -3.23 -5.52
N LEU A 51 -6.26 -2.21 -5.19
CA LEU A 51 -6.70 -1.06 -4.40
C LEU A 51 -7.77 -0.23 -5.13
N SER A 52 -7.66 -0.06 -6.45
CA SER A 52 -8.69 0.58 -7.26
C SER A 52 -10.05 -0.12 -7.13
N LYS A 53 -10.06 -1.46 -7.12
CA LYS A 53 -11.27 -2.27 -6.89
C LYS A 53 -11.87 -2.10 -5.49
N MET A 54 -11.10 -1.59 -4.53
CA MET A 54 -11.54 -1.26 -3.17
C MET A 54 -12.05 0.17 -3.03
N ASN A 55 -12.24 0.90 -4.14
CA ASN A 55 -12.61 2.33 -4.21
C ASN A 55 -11.51 3.31 -3.81
N PHE A 56 -10.24 2.93 -3.87
CA PHE A 56 -9.14 3.91 -3.78
C PHE A 56 -8.88 4.56 -5.15
N ASP A 57 -8.68 5.88 -5.19
CA ASP A 57 -8.34 6.62 -6.41
C ASP A 57 -6.83 6.47 -6.70
N THR A 58 -6.44 5.34 -7.29
CA THR A 58 -5.04 5.03 -7.60
C THR A 58 -4.54 5.70 -8.88
N ASP A 59 -5.42 6.25 -9.71
CA ASP A 59 -5.06 6.95 -10.96
C ASP A 59 -4.22 8.21 -10.72
N LYS A 60 -4.30 8.79 -9.52
CA LYS A 60 -3.56 10.00 -9.14
C LYS A 60 -2.25 9.71 -8.40
N ILE A 61 -1.99 8.46 -8.09
CA ILE A 61 -0.84 8.06 -7.28
C ILE A 61 0.40 7.95 -8.18
N ASP A 62 1.44 8.72 -7.87
CA ASP A 62 2.74 8.59 -8.52
C ASP A 62 3.58 7.52 -7.82
N LEU A 63 3.66 6.33 -8.42
CA LEU A 63 4.47 5.22 -7.92
C LEU A 63 5.97 5.53 -7.83
N THR A 64 6.46 6.57 -8.52
CA THR A 64 7.87 6.96 -8.45
C THR A 64 8.22 7.71 -7.17
N GLU A 65 7.20 8.25 -6.47
CA GLU A 65 7.34 8.92 -5.17
C GLU A 65 7.06 7.98 -3.99
N ILE A 66 6.68 6.73 -4.26
CA ILE A 66 6.36 5.73 -3.23
C ILE A 66 7.54 4.77 -3.08
N GLU A 67 8.20 4.85 -1.93
CA GLU A 67 9.29 3.94 -1.56
C GLU A 67 8.83 2.94 -0.49
N THR A 68 8.14 3.43 0.54
CA THR A 68 7.75 2.66 1.72
C THR A 68 6.25 2.37 1.79
N PHE A 69 5.87 1.44 2.67
CA PHE A 69 4.45 1.20 2.97
C PHE A 69 3.76 2.46 3.52
N SER A 70 4.42 3.25 4.36
CA SER A 70 3.87 4.51 4.87
C SER A 70 3.58 5.50 3.74
N ASP A 71 4.50 5.65 2.79
CA ASP A 71 4.32 6.56 1.64
C ASP A 71 3.08 6.17 0.82
N LEU A 72 2.84 4.87 0.65
CA LEU A 72 1.65 4.37 -0.01
C LEU A 72 0.37 4.76 0.75
N ILE A 73 0.35 4.58 2.08
CA ILE A 73 -0.83 4.95 2.88
C ILE A 73 -1.07 6.46 2.84
N ASP A 74 0.00 7.25 2.91
CA ASP A 74 -0.09 8.70 2.79
C ASP A 74 -0.67 9.12 1.43
N ALA A 75 -0.21 8.52 0.34
CA ALA A 75 -0.76 8.76 -1.00
C ALA A 75 -2.26 8.37 -1.08
N LEU A 76 -2.64 7.21 -0.56
CA LEU A 76 -4.03 6.75 -0.55
C LEU A 76 -4.93 7.68 0.30
N THR A 77 -4.41 8.19 1.41
CA THR A 77 -5.15 9.10 2.30
C THR A 77 -5.31 10.49 1.69
N GLN A 78 -4.32 10.96 0.91
CA GLN A 78 -4.38 12.27 0.25
C GLN A 78 -5.32 12.32 -0.95
N HIS A 79 -5.64 11.16 -1.54
CA HIS A 79 -6.43 11.04 -2.77
C HIS A 79 -7.82 10.40 -2.58
N GLN A 80 -8.31 10.25 -1.35
CA GLN A 80 -9.70 9.83 -1.06
C GLN A 80 -10.77 10.89 -1.36
#